data_AF-A0A090SD56-F1
#
_entry.id   AF-A0A090SD56-F1
#
_cell.length_a   1.000
_cell.length_b   1.000
_cell.length_c   1.000
_cell.angle_alpha   90.00
_cell.angle_beta   90.00
_cell.angle_gamma   90.00
#
_symmetry.space_group_name_H-M   'P 1'
#
loop_
_entity.id
_entity.type
_entity.pdbx_description
1 polymer ?
#
loop_
_entity_poly.entity_id
_entity_poly.type
_entity_poly.pdbx_seq_one_letter_code
_entity_poly.pdbx_strand_id
1 'polypeptide(L)'
;MFKHLILIASVVGFSANASNSSVDILTSLPATQMIVGQLVKDTELSAQNIAPARYGFERLPNWYDSQGSEKIEAVSKHAKVVVSMTSIWEEDPLFVHARAHNISIINVDAGQALTPNGLSVATLNSNKGISPFVWLSTANLMRMTEIIGDDLKRIWPEHDVKLSENQGNLLTELKQLNASQQKQLFEANVDSVIILDKASKTSLVRMTSTY
;
A
#
# COMPACT_ATOMS: atom_id res chain seq x y z
N MET A 1 -12.60 73.33 17.19
CA MET A 1 -13.82 72.50 17.10
C MET A 1 -13.58 71.46 16.01
N PHE A 2 -13.40 70.19 16.39
CA PHE A 2 -13.37 68.93 15.59
C PHE A 2 -12.39 68.81 14.39
N LYS A 3 -11.33 67.99 14.52
CA LYS A 3 -11.13 66.62 13.94
C LYS A 3 -11.08 66.62 12.40
N HIS A 4 -10.12 66.02 11.71
CA HIS A 4 -9.98 64.56 11.54
C HIS A 4 -8.56 64.17 11.10
N LEU A 5 -7.93 63.28 11.86
CA LEU A 5 -6.75 62.50 11.48
C LEU A 5 -7.25 61.25 10.74
N ILE A 6 -6.92 61.11 9.45
CA ILE A 6 -7.29 59.92 8.67
C ILE A 6 -6.19 58.87 8.86
N LEU A 7 -6.53 57.81 9.60
CA LEU A 7 -5.71 56.60 9.75
C LEU A 7 -6.08 55.63 8.62
N ILE A 8 -5.17 55.41 7.68
CA ILE A 8 -5.33 54.38 6.65
C ILE A 8 -4.93 53.04 7.29
N ALA A 9 -5.92 52.23 7.66
CA ALA A 9 -5.72 50.86 8.09
C ALA A 9 -5.67 49.96 6.85
N SER A 10 -4.46 49.55 6.44
CA SER A 10 -4.28 48.51 5.44
C SER A 10 -4.60 47.15 6.06
N VAL A 11 -5.77 46.59 5.73
CA VAL A 11 -6.12 45.21 6.05
C VAL A 11 -5.33 44.30 5.11
N VAL A 12 -4.25 43.70 5.63
CA VAL A 12 -3.62 42.55 4.96
C VAL A 12 -4.48 41.33 5.31
N GLY A 13 -5.32 40.92 4.36
CA GLY A 13 -6.05 39.66 4.44
C GLY A 13 -5.07 38.50 4.29
N PHE A 14 -4.66 37.90 5.41
CA PHE A 14 -3.95 36.63 5.40
C PHE A 14 -4.99 35.53 5.16
N SER A 15 -5.21 35.16 3.89
CA SER A 15 -5.99 33.96 3.56
C SER A 15 -5.17 32.75 3.97
N ALA A 16 -5.50 32.18 5.12
CA ALA A 16 -5.07 30.83 5.47
C ALA A 16 -5.76 29.87 4.50
N ASN A 17 -5.05 29.45 3.44
CA ASN A 17 -5.44 28.27 2.69
C ASN A 17 -5.39 27.09 3.68
N ALA A 18 -6.54 26.67 4.16
CA ALA A 18 -6.68 25.37 4.79
C ALA A 18 -6.40 24.33 3.70
N SER A 19 -5.14 23.89 3.60
CA SER A 19 -4.78 22.71 2.84
C SER A 19 -5.45 21.52 3.52
N ASN A 20 -6.71 21.27 3.17
CA ASN A 20 -7.30 19.95 3.30
C ASN A 20 -6.45 19.05 2.42
N SER A 21 -5.42 18.42 2.98
CA SER A 21 -4.65 17.41 2.27
C SER A 21 -5.60 16.25 2.00
N SER A 22 -6.29 16.30 0.86
CA SER A 22 -7.08 15.19 0.34
C SER A 22 -6.16 14.01 0.14
N VAL A 23 -6.52 12.87 0.69
CA VAL A 23 -5.75 11.64 0.54
C VAL A 23 -6.00 11.08 -0.85
N ASP A 24 -4.95 10.90 -1.65
CA ASP A 24 -5.07 10.43 -3.04
C ASP A 24 -5.20 8.91 -3.14
N ILE A 25 -4.39 8.20 -2.34
CA ILE A 25 -4.24 6.75 -2.37
C ILE A 25 -4.53 6.15 -0.99
N LEU A 26 -5.41 5.16 -0.96
CA LEU A 26 -5.80 4.44 0.25
C LEU A 26 -5.20 3.03 0.27
N THR A 27 -4.74 2.61 1.45
CA THR A 27 -4.24 1.25 1.70
C THR A 27 -4.79 0.70 3.01
N SER A 28 -4.76 -0.62 3.18
CA SER A 28 -5.18 -1.30 4.43
C SER A 28 -4.06 -2.11 5.08
N LEU A 29 -3.01 -2.43 4.33
CA LEU A 29 -1.96 -3.34 4.77
C LEU A 29 -0.64 -2.58 4.89
N PRO A 30 0.17 -2.86 5.92
CA PRO A 30 1.47 -2.21 6.07
C PRO A 30 2.37 -2.40 4.84
N ALA A 31 2.31 -3.57 4.20
CA ALA A 31 3.09 -3.85 3.00
C ALA A 31 2.68 -2.94 1.82
N THR A 32 1.38 -2.81 1.54
CA THR A 32 0.91 -1.93 0.45
C THR A 32 1.16 -0.46 0.78
N GLN A 33 0.99 -0.05 2.03
CA GLN A 33 1.37 1.31 2.47
C GLN A 33 2.87 1.59 2.26
N MET A 34 3.73 0.63 2.59
CA MET A 34 5.17 0.78 2.41
C MET A 34 5.52 0.96 0.92
N ILE A 35 4.96 0.12 0.04
CA ILE A 35 5.23 0.20 -1.40
C ILE A 35 4.76 1.55 -1.93
N VAL A 36 3.49 1.89 -1.69
CA VAL A 36 2.92 3.15 -2.19
C VAL A 36 3.68 4.34 -1.66
N GLY A 37 3.98 4.38 -0.36
CA GLY A 37 4.71 5.49 0.27
C GLY A 37 6.09 5.72 -0.34
N GLN A 38 6.79 4.66 -0.74
CA GLN A 38 8.07 4.79 -1.46
C GLN A 38 7.87 5.22 -2.91
N LEU A 39 6.86 4.68 -3.61
CA LEU A 39 6.58 5.05 -5.00
C LEU A 39 6.23 6.52 -5.15
N VAL A 40 5.45 7.08 -4.24
CA VAL A 40 4.99 8.49 -4.30
C VAL A 40 5.92 9.47 -3.59
N LYS A 41 7.06 9.01 -3.08
CA LYS A 41 8.01 9.86 -2.37
C LYS A 41 8.46 11.05 -3.24
N ASP A 42 8.51 12.24 -2.64
CA ASP A 42 8.88 13.48 -3.32
C ASP A 42 7.97 13.83 -4.53
N THR A 43 6.73 13.30 -4.53
CA THR A 43 5.62 13.78 -5.36
C THR A 43 4.63 14.56 -4.49
N GLU A 44 3.64 15.18 -5.10
CA GLU A 44 2.51 15.80 -4.39
C GLU A 44 1.40 14.82 -4.01
N LEU A 45 1.50 13.55 -4.42
CA LEU A 45 0.55 12.50 -4.10
C LEU A 45 0.70 12.06 -2.64
N SER A 46 -0.45 11.84 -2.00
CA SER A 46 -0.55 11.40 -0.61
C SER A 46 -1.12 10.00 -0.48
N ALA A 47 -0.55 9.21 0.44
CA ALA A 47 -0.96 7.83 0.68
C ALA A 47 -1.25 7.57 2.16
N GLN A 48 -2.41 7.00 2.47
CA GLN A 48 -2.82 6.72 3.85
C GLN A 48 -3.18 5.25 4.05
N ASN A 49 -2.62 4.66 5.11
CA ASN A 49 -3.14 3.40 5.64
C ASN A 49 -4.32 3.69 6.57
N ILE A 50 -5.48 3.17 6.22
CA ILE A 50 -6.72 3.41 6.95
C ILE A 50 -6.80 2.52 8.18
N ALA A 51 -6.28 1.29 8.09
CA ALA A 51 -6.31 0.32 9.16
C ALA A 51 -5.41 0.73 10.35
N PRO A 52 -5.74 0.31 11.59
CA PRO A 52 -4.86 0.51 12.73
C PRO A 52 -3.55 -0.26 12.56
N ALA A 53 -2.41 0.38 12.86
CA ALA A 53 -1.06 -0.15 12.57
C ALA A 53 -0.71 -1.53 13.18
N ARG A 54 -1.45 -2.00 14.20
CA ARG A 54 -1.20 -3.29 14.89
C ARG A 54 -2.32 -4.32 14.67
N TYR A 55 -3.24 -4.08 13.76
CA TYR A 55 -4.29 -5.05 13.44
C TYR A 55 -3.76 -6.09 12.46
N GLY A 56 -3.93 -7.37 12.81
CA GLY A 56 -3.75 -8.46 11.85
C GLY A 56 -4.79 -8.37 10.75
N PHE A 57 -4.41 -8.74 9.52
CA PHE A 57 -5.26 -8.58 8.34
C PHE A 57 -6.63 -9.30 8.48
N GLU A 58 -6.68 -10.46 9.14
CA GLU A 58 -7.92 -11.22 9.41
C GLU A 58 -8.96 -10.43 10.22
N ARG A 59 -8.54 -9.41 10.97
CA ARG A 59 -9.45 -8.56 11.76
C ARG A 59 -10.01 -7.39 10.97
N LEU A 60 -9.46 -7.13 9.78
CA LEU A 60 -9.85 -5.97 8.99
C LEU A 60 -11.30 -6.05 8.51
N PRO A 61 -11.84 -7.17 8.00
CA PRO A 61 -13.24 -7.21 7.55
C PRO A 61 -14.22 -6.71 8.64
N ASN A 62 -14.15 -7.32 9.83
CA ASN A 62 -14.95 -6.90 10.99
C ASN A 62 -14.67 -5.45 11.43
N TRP A 63 -13.44 -4.96 11.27
CA TRP A 63 -13.10 -3.57 11.60
C TRP A 63 -13.75 -2.59 10.61
N TYR A 64 -13.71 -2.88 9.31
CA TYR A 64 -14.37 -2.10 8.26
C TYR A 64 -15.90 -2.05 8.44
N ASP A 65 -16.50 -3.16 8.87
CA ASP A 65 -17.94 -3.25 9.18
C ASP A 65 -18.36 -2.49 10.44
N SER A 66 -17.40 -2.10 11.30
CA SER A 66 -17.68 -1.47 12.58
C SER A 66 -16.92 -0.15 12.75
N GLN A 67 -15.87 -0.13 13.57
CA GLN A 67 -15.11 1.06 13.97
C GLN A 67 -14.45 1.80 12.80
N GLY A 68 -14.18 1.09 11.70
CA GLY A 68 -13.57 1.63 10.49
C GLY A 68 -14.56 2.27 9.52
N SER A 69 -15.87 2.05 9.69
CA SER A 69 -16.91 2.44 8.72
C SER A 69 -16.97 3.97 8.49
N GLU A 70 -17.03 4.76 9.56
CA GLU A 70 -17.02 6.23 9.44
C GLU A 70 -15.71 6.76 8.85
N LYS A 71 -14.59 6.10 9.17
CA LYS A 71 -13.27 6.51 8.68
C LYS A 71 -13.15 6.26 7.17
N ILE A 72 -13.54 5.07 6.69
CA ILE A 72 -13.50 4.77 5.25
C ILE A 72 -14.45 5.70 4.49
N GLU A 73 -15.66 5.96 5.00
CA GLU A 73 -16.58 6.92 4.40
C GLU A 73 -15.93 8.30 4.22
N ALA A 74 -15.30 8.82 5.27
CA ALA A 74 -14.72 10.16 5.24
C ALA A 74 -13.58 10.30 4.23
N VAL A 75 -12.67 9.33 4.18
CA VAL A 75 -11.48 9.40 3.31
C VAL A 75 -11.77 9.03 1.86
N SER A 76 -12.70 8.10 1.62
CA SER A 76 -13.02 7.62 0.26
C SER A 76 -13.70 8.67 -0.61
N LYS A 77 -14.39 9.66 -0.02
CA LYS A 77 -14.99 10.79 -0.75
C LYS A 77 -13.99 11.59 -1.58
N HIS A 78 -12.70 11.55 -1.20
CA HIS A 78 -11.64 12.33 -1.84
C HIS A 78 -10.57 11.47 -2.51
N ALA A 79 -10.45 10.20 -2.13
CA ALA A 79 -9.47 9.29 -2.72
C ALA A 79 -9.78 8.96 -4.18
N LYS A 80 -8.73 8.92 -4.99
CA LYS A 80 -8.79 8.50 -6.39
C LYS A 80 -8.50 7.01 -6.55
N VAL A 81 -7.66 6.45 -5.68
CA VAL A 81 -7.15 5.08 -5.77
C VAL A 81 -7.23 4.36 -4.44
N VAL A 82 -7.53 3.06 -4.50
CA VAL A 82 -7.18 2.11 -3.45
C VAL A 82 -6.16 1.11 -3.97
N VAL A 83 -5.27 0.65 -3.09
CA VAL A 83 -4.37 -0.48 -3.37
C VAL A 83 -4.81 -1.68 -2.56
N SER A 84 -5.56 -2.58 -3.21
CA SER A 84 -6.11 -3.80 -2.60
C SER A 84 -5.23 -5.02 -2.86
N MET A 85 -5.60 -6.15 -2.28
CA MET A 85 -4.98 -7.46 -2.45
C MET A 85 -6.03 -8.53 -2.77
N THR A 86 -7.14 -8.15 -3.40
CA THR A 86 -8.35 -8.98 -3.60
C THR A 86 -8.08 -10.24 -4.42
N SER A 87 -7.13 -10.20 -5.35
CA SER A 87 -6.68 -11.38 -6.13
C SER A 87 -6.00 -12.47 -5.29
N ILE A 88 -5.50 -12.11 -4.10
CA ILE A 88 -4.77 -13.01 -3.19
C ILE A 88 -5.56 -13.29 -1.92
N TRP A 89 -6.28 -12.29 -1.43
CA TRP A 89 -7.10 -12.34 -0.25
C TRP A 89 -8.49 -11.81 -0.61
N GLU A 90 -9.38 -12.74 -0.93
CA GLU A 90 -10.74 -12.44 -1.42
C GLU A 90 -11.55 -11.59 -0.44
N GLU A 91 -11.31 -11.73 0.86
CA GLU A 91 -12.00 -10.95 1.90
C GLU A 91 -11.40 -9.55 2.14
N ASP A 92 -10.44 -9.08 1.32
CA ASP A 92 -9.90 -7.73 1.46
C ASP A 92 -11.03 -6.69 1.36
N PRO A 93 -11.36 -5.99 2.47
CA PRO A 93 -12.53 -5.12 2.51
C PRO A 93 -12.29 -3.77 1.82
N LEU A 94 -11.04 -3.39 1.53
CA LEU A 94 -10.69 -2.02 1.19
C LEU A 94 -11.50 -1.48 0.01
N PHE A 95 -11.45 -2.18 -1.12
CA PHE A 95 -12.04 -1.69 -2.36
C PHE A 95 -13.56 -1.65 -2.28
N VAL A 96 -14.20 -2.70 -1.74
CA VAL A 96 -15.66 -2.77 -1.65
C VAL A 96 -16.21 -1.65 -0.77
N HIS A 97 -15.62 -1.44 0.41
CA HIS A 97 -16.06 -0.39 1.32
C HIS A 97 -15.75 1.01 0.77
N ALA A 98 -14.59 1.23 0.15
CA ALA A 98 -14.28 2.53 -0.44
C ALA A 98 -15.22 2.87 -1.60
N ARG A 99 -15.50 1.89 -2.47
CA ARG A 99 -16.38 2.05 -3.64
C ARG A 99 -17.82 2.35 -3.25
N ALA A 100 -18.29 1.84 -2.11
CA ALA A 100 -19.62 2.16 -1.58
C ALA A 100 -19.81 3.66 -1.32
N HIS A 101 -18.74 4.39 -1.02
CA HIS A 101 -18.77 5.84 -0.77
C HIS A 101 -18.20 6.68 -1.92
N ASN A 102 -17.48 6.05 -2.86
CA ASN A 102 -16.98 6.69 -4.08
C ASN A 102 -16.95 5.69 -5.25
N ILE A 103 -17.98 5.74 -6.09
CA ILE A 103 -18.12 4.83 -7.24
C ILE A 103 -17.02 5.00 -8.30
N SER A 104 -16.36 6.16 -8.32
CA SER A 104 -15.30 6.48 -9.28
C SER A 104 -13.91 6.01 -8.86
N ILE A 105 -13.78 5.46 -7.64
CA ILE A 105 -12.49 5.02 -7.11
C ILE A 105 -11.89 3.90 -7.96
N ILE A 106 -10.61 4.03 -8.29
CA ILE A 106 -9.86 3.07 -9.11
C ILE A 106 -9.26 2.01 -8.19
N ASN A 107 -9.47 0.73 -8.52
CA ASN A 107 -8.80 -0.36 -7.84
C ASN A 107 -7.45 -0.67 -8.50
N VAL A 108 -6.38 -0.63 -7.71
CA VAL A 108 -5.09 -1.20 -8.08
C VAL A 108 -4.92 -2.47 -7.24
N ASP A 109 -5.01 -3.63 -7.88
CA ASP A 109 -4.79 -4.91 -7.19
C ASP A 109 -3.29 -5.21 -7.15
N ALA A 110 -2.70 -5.18 -5.95
CA ALA A 110 -1.26 -5.38 -5.77
C ALA A 110 -0.79 -6.79 -6.11
N GLY A 111 -1.68 -7.79 -6.04
CA GLY A 111 -1.36 -9.19 -6.32
C GLY A 111 -1.43 -9.55 -7.81
N GLN A 112 -2.18 -8.77 -8.60
CA GLN A 112 -2.40 -9.04 -10.02
C GLN A 112 -2.64 -7.77 -10.81
N ALA A 113 -1.81 -7.51 -11.82
CA ALA A 113 -2.04 -6.45 -12.78
C ALA A 113 -3.35 -6.70 -13.54
N LEU A 114 -4.24 -5.70 -13.52
CA LEU A 114 -5.57 -5.76 -14.14
C LEU A 114 -5.50 -5.42 -15.63
N THR A 115 -4.62 -6.11 -16.36
CA THR A 115 -4.44 -5.99 -17.81
C THR A 115 -4.46 -7.37 -18.47
N PRO A 116 -4.74 -7.45 -19.79
CA PRO A 116 -4.57 -8.71 -20.53
C PRO A 116 -3.17 -9.29 -20.32
N ASN A 117 -3.08 -10.58 -19.98
CA ASN A 117 -1.82 -11.27 -19.66
C ASN A 117 -0.99 -10.56 -18.56
N GLY A 118 -1.69 -9.94 -17.62
CA GLY A 118 -1.11 -9.18 -16.54
C GLY A 118 -0.15 -9.99 -15.67
N LEU A 119 0.83 -9.26 -15.19
CA LEU A 119 1.78 -9.66 -14.18
C LEU A 119 1.05 -10.09 -12.88
N SER A 120 1.42 -11.20 -12.26
CA SER A 120 0.88 -11.64 -10.97
C SER A 120 2.01 -12.09 -10.04
N VAL A 121 1.76 -12.06 -8.73
CA VAL A 121 2.67 -12.59 -7.71
C VAL A 121 2.61 -14.13 -7.69
N ALA A 122 3.68 -14.77 -7.22
CA ALA A 122 3.67 -16.21 -6.99
C ALA A 122 2.84 -16.54 -5.73
N THR A 123 1.91 -17.49 -5.86
CA THR A 123 1.03 -17.91 -4.76
C THR A 123 1.46 -19.26 -4.19
N LEU A 124 1.28 -19.42 -2.88
CA LEU A 124 1.40 -20.70 -2.20
C LEU A 124 0.00 -21.24 -1.92
N ASN A 125 -0.35 -22.32 -2.61
CA ASN A 125 -1.64 -22.99 -2.43
C ASN A 125 -1.55 -24.00 -1.29
N SER A 126 -2.55 -23.97 -0.41
CA SER A 126 -2.75 -24.95 0.64
C SER A 126 -4.16 -25.53 0.55
N ASN A 127 -4.45 -26.55 1.37
CA ASN A 127 -5.80 -27.11 1.52
C ASN A 127 -6.84 -26.09 2.03
N LYS A 128 -6.38 -24.93 2.53
CA LYS A 128 -7.21 -23.79 2.98
C LYS A 128 -7.28 -22.64 1.97
N GLY A 129 -6.75 -22.81 0.76
CA GLY A 129 -6.70 -21.76 -0.27
C GLY A 129 -5.31 -21.13 -0.44
N ILE A 130 -5.28 -19.95 -1.06
CA ILE A 130 -4.06 -19.18 -1.31
C ILE A 130 -3.57 -18.58 0.03
N SER A 131 -2.28 -18.70 0.32
CA SER A 131 -1.69 -18.00 1.47
C SER A 131 -1.77 -16.49 1.27
N PRO A 132 -2.36 -15.73 2.22
CA PRO A 132 -2.51 -14.29 2.07
C PRO A 132 -1.18 -13.55 2.18
N PHE A 133 -0.16 -14.14 2.82
CA PHE A 133 1.12 -13.51 3.16
C PHE A 133 2.12 -13.40 2.00
N VAL A 134 1.65 -13.16 0.78
CA VAL A 134 2.50 -13.12 -0.43
C VAL A 134 3.63 -12.08 -0.33
N TRP A 135 3.40 -10.98 0.39
CA TRP A 135 4.36 -9.88 0.57
C TRP A 135 5.59 -10.26 1.42
N LEU A 136 5.57 -11.39 2.13
CA LEU A 136 6.73 -11.88 2.89
C LEU A 136 7.83 -12.46 1.99
N SER A 137 7.51 -12.77 0.72
CA SER A 137 8.50 -13.11 -0.29
C SER A 137 9.04 -11.83 -0.93
N THR A 138 10.35 -11.58 -0.83
CA THR A 138 10.99 -10.42 -1.46
C THR A 138 10.77 -10.39 -2.97
N ALA A 139 10.71 -11.56 -3.61
CA ALA A 139 10.38 -11.68 -5.03
C ALA A 139 8.96 -11.19 -5.34
N ASN A 140 7.98 -11.57 -4.51
CA ASN A 140 6.62 -11.06 -4.64
C ASN A 140 6.53 -9.58 -4.29
N LEU A 141 7.29 -9.08 -3.32
CA LEU A 141 7.28 -7.66 -2.97
C LEU A 141 7.81 -6.79 -4.13
N MET A 142 8.86 -7.24 -4.83
CA MET A 142 9.31 -6.62 -6.08
C MET A 142 8.20 -6.65 -7.14
N ARG A 143 7.51 -7.78 -7.28
CA ARG A 143 6.42 -7.93 -8.23
C ARG A 143 5.23 -7.01 -7.95
N MET A 144 4.82 -6.91 -6.68
CA MET A 144 3.79 -5.97 -6.24
C MET A 144 4.22 -4.52 -6.54
N THR A 145 5.50 -4.20 -6.35
CA THR A 145 6.06 -2.87 -6.65
C THR A 145 5.97 -2.53 -8.15
N GLU A 146 6.23 -3.49 -9.02
CA GLU A 146 6.05 -3.34 -10.48
C GLU A 146 4.58 -3.08 -10.82
N ILE A 147 3.67 -3.96 -10.34
CA ILE A 147 2.24 -3.89 -10.62
C ILE A 147 1.65 -2.55 -10.15
N ILE A 148 1.88 -2.19 -8.89
CA ILE A 148 1.36 -0.94 -8.33
C ILE A 148 1.93 0.25 -9.08
N GLY A 149 3.25 0.32 -9.26
CA GLY A 149 3.88 1.46 -9.91
C GLY A 149 3.42 1.64 -11.36
N ASP A 150 3.24 0.56 -12.12
CA ASP A 150 2.75 0.62 -13.50
C ASP A 150 1.32 1.19 -13.59
N ASP A 151 0.44 0.82 -12.66
CA ASP A 151 -0.90 1.39 -12.62
C ASP A 151 -0.88 2.85 -12.13
N LEU A 152 -0.09 3.20 -11.11
CA LEU A 152 0.02 4.60 -10.65
C LEU A 152 0.53 5.53 -11.76
N LYS A 153 1.51 5.09 -12.58
CA LYS A 153 2.02 5.87 -13.72
C LYS A 153 0.94 6.15 -14.77
N ARG A 154 0.01 5.21 -14.99
CA ARG A 154 -1.13 5.42 -15.90
C ARG A 154 -2.19 6.34 -15.32
N ILE A 155 -2.38 6.29 -14.00
CA ILE A 155 -3.39 7.08 -13.29
C ILE A 155 -2.93 8.55 -13.14
N TRP A 156 -1.63 8.78 -12.98
CA TRP A 156 -0.99 10.10 -12.91
C TRP A 156 0.22 10.21 -13.86
N PRO A 157 -0.01 10.33 -15.19
CA PRO A 157 1.07 10.46 -16.17
C PRO A 157 1.99 11.67 -15.92
N GLU A 158 1.47 12.73 -15.29
CA GLU A 158 2.23 13.91 -14.87
C GLU A 158 3.35 13.60 -13.87
N HIS A 159 3.25 12.48 -13.14
CA HIS A 159 4.24 12.03 -12.16
C HIS A 159 5.10 10.86 -12.66
N ASP A 160 4.93 10.41 -13.91
CA ASP A 160 5.57 9.18 -14.42
C ASP A 160 7.09 9.19 -14.18
N VAL A 161 7.77 10.27 -14.53
CA VAL A 161 9.24 10.38 -14.36
C VAL A 161 9.65 10.08 -12.91
N LYS A 162 8.94 10.66 -11.93
CA LYS A 162 9.28 10.50 -10.52
C LYS A 162 8.85 9.13 -9.98
N LEU A 163 7.68 8.64 -10.37
CA LEU A 163 7.19 7.30 -10.02
C LEU A 163 8.13 6.22 -10.56
N SER A 164 8.61 6.36 -11.80
CA SER A 164 9.56 5.45 -12.45
C SER A 164 10.93 5.47 -11.75
N GLU A 165 11.44 6.64 -11.38
CA GLU A 165 12.68 6.77 -10.60
C GLU A 165 12.54 6.05 -9.23
N ASN A 166 11.47 6.35 -8.49
CA ASN A 166 11.23 5.78 -7.18
C ASN A 166 11.01 4.25 -7.25
N GLN A 167 10.29 3.78 -8.27
CA GLN A 167 10.12 2.35 -8.54
C GLN A 167 11.47 1.66 -8.78
N GLY A 168 12.34 2.26 -9.61
CA GLY A 168 13.69 1.73 -9.86
C GLY A 168 14.57 1.70 -8.60
N ASN A 169 14.51 2.74 -7.77
CA ASN A 169 15.21 2.81 -6.50
C ASN A 169 14.74 1.70 -5.53
N LEU A 170 13.43 1.58 -5.32
CA LEU A 170 12.86 0.56 -4.45
C LEU A 170 13.19 -0.86 -4.94
N LEU A 171 13.09 -1.14 -6.24
CA LEU A 171 13.46 -2.44 -6.79
C LEU A 171 14.95 -2.75 -6.59
N THR A 172 15.82 -1.74 -6.64
CA THR A 172 17.25 -1.89 -6.37
C THR A 172 17.50 -2.21 -4.89
N GLU A 173 16.86 -1.49 -3.97
CA GLU A 173 16.94 -1.74 -2.53
C GLU A 173 16.44 -3.14 -2.16
N LEU A 174 15.31 -3.58 -2.75
CA LEU A 174 14.77 -4.92 -2.51
C LEU A 174 15.70 -6.03 -3.03
N LYS A 175 16.34 -5.84 -4.18
CA LYS A 175 17.36 -6.79 -4.69
C LYS A 175 18.56 -6.89 -3.75
N GLN A 176 19.05 -5.75 -3.24
CA GLN A 176 20.15 -5.71 -2.29
C GLN A 176 19.77 -6.37 -0.96
N LEU A 177 18.56 -6.11 -0.45
CA LEU A 177 18.04 -6.75 0.75
C LEU A 177 17.99 -8.27 0.58
N ASN A 178 17.48 -8.76 -0.56
CA ASN A 178 17.42 -10.19 -0.85
C ASN A 178 18.83 -10.82 -0.88
N ALA A 179 19.77 -10.19 -1.57
CA ALA A 179 21.15 -10.67 -1.63
C ALA A 179 21.83 -10.68 -0.24
N SER A 180 21.59 -9.64 0.57
CA SER A 180 22.11 -9.56 1.94
C SER A 180 21.52 -10.65 2.83
N GLN A 181 20.22 -10.92 2.74
CA GLN A 181 19.54 -11.97 3.51
C GLN A 181 20.08 -13.36 3.14
N GLN A 182 20.23 -13.64 1.84
CA GLN A 182 20.79 -14.91 1.36
C GLN A 182 22.24 -15.11 1.83
N LYS A 183 23.06 -14.06 1.75
CA LYS A 183 24.44 -14.09 2.25
C LYS A 183 24.49 -14.39 3.75
N GLN A 184 23.67 -13.72 4.55
CA GLN A 184 23.63 -13.95 6.00
C GLN A 184 23.20 -15.38 6.36
N LEU A 185 22.21 -15.94 5.67
CA LEU A 185 21.78 -17.32 5.88
C LEU A 185 22.87 -18.32 5.49
N PHE A 186 23.56 -18.08 4.38
CA PHE A 186 24.68 -18.91 3.93
C PHE A 186 25.86 -18.86 4.92
N GLU A 187 26.28 -17.67 5.35
CA GLU A 187 27.36 -17.49 6.33
C GLU A 187 27.03 -18.12 7.69
N ALA A 188 25.74 -18.16 8.06
CA ALA A 188 25.27 -18.80 9.27
C ALA A 188 25.06 -20.33 9.13
N ASN A 189 25.33 -20.92 7.96
CA ASN A 189 25.04 -22.34 7.65
C ASN A 189 23.59 -22.74 7.96
N VAL A 190 22.64 -21.84 7.67
CA VAL A 190 21.21 -22.11 7.87
C VAL A 190 20.64 -22.78 6.62
N ASP A 191 20.55 -24.11 6.66
CA ASP A 191 20.00 -24.90 5.55
C ASP A 191 18.47 -25.01 5.58
N SER A 192 17.85 -24.81 6.75
CA SER A 192 16.39 -24.87 6.91
C SER A 192 15.93 -24.08 8.14
N VAL A 193 14.72 -23.54 8.05
CA VAL A 193 14.04 -22.83 9.14
C VAL A 193 12.67 -23.46 9.36
N ILE A 194 12.31 -23.69 10.62
CA ILE A 194 10.97 -24.13 11.01
C ILE A 194 10.30 -22.97 11.74
N ILE A 195 9.18 -22.49 11.19
CA ILE A 195 8.36 -21.46 11.84
C ILE A 195 7.36 -22.15 12.77
N LEU A 196 7.40 -21.79 14.06
CA LEU A 196 6.44 -22.24 15.05
C LEU A 196 5.45 -21.12 15.32
N ASP A 197 4.32 -21.13 14.63
CA ASP A 197 3.19 -20.25 14.95
C ASP A 197 2.15 -21.03 15.76
N LYS A 198 1.63 -20.41 16.83
CA LYS A 198 0.53 -20.97 17.64
C LYS A 198 -0.73 -21.17 16.80
N ALA A 199 -0.93 -20.40 15.72
CA ALA A 199 -2.03 -20.59 14.79
C ALA A 199 -1.75 -21.69 13.73
N SER A 200 -0.49 -22.02 13.45
CA SER A 200 -0.11 -23.11 12.56
C SER A 200 0.08 -24.42 13.34
N LYS A 201 -1.03 -25.04 13.76
CA LYS A 201 -0.98 -26.50 13.99
C LYS A 201 -0.75 -27.17 12.63
N THR A 202 0.52 -27.46 12.36
CA THR A 202 1.02 -28.34 11.31
C THR A 202 0.99 -27.75 9.89
N SER A 203 2.08 -27.08 9.50
CA SER A 203 2.48 -27.01 8.09
C SER A 203 4.01 -26.88 8.01
N LEU A 204 4.65 -27.99 7.62
CA LEU A 204 6.08 -28.06 7.34
C LEU A 204 6.36 -27.32 6.03
N VAL A 205 6.78 -26.06 6.10
CA VAL A 205 7.30 -25.36 4.91
C VAL A 205 8.79 -25.59 4.86
N ARG A 206 9.22 -26.57 4.07
CA ARG A 206 10.64 -26.83 3.79
C ARG A 206 11.08 -25.88 2.70
N MET A 207 11.68 -24.75 3.07
CA MET A 207 12.44 -23.94 2.11
C MET A 207 13.81 -24.57 1.96
N THR A 208 14.02 -25.36 0.89
CA THR A 208 15.34 -25.87 0.52
C THR A 208 16.02 -24.88 -0.41
N SER A 209 17.24 -24.46 -0.09
CA SER A 209 18.14 -23.85 -1.06
C SER A 209 18.64 -24.95 -2.00
N THR A 210 18.14 -24.99 -3.24
CA THR A 210 18.84 -25.71 -4.32
C THR A 210 19.95 -24.81 -4.84
N TYR A 211 21.18 -25.29 -4.68
CA TYR A 211 22.43 -24.73 -5.18
C TYR A 211 22.38 -24.34 -6.65
#